data_AF-A0A225UGR6-F1
#
_entry.id   AF-A0A225UGR6-F1
#
_cell.length_a   1.000
_cell.length_b   1.000
_cell.length_c   1.000
_cell.angle_alpha   90.00
_cell.angle_beta   90.00
_cell.angle_gamma   90.00
#
_symmetry.space_group_name_H-M   'P 1'
#
loop_
_entity.id
_entity.type
_entity.pdbx_description
1 polymer ?
#
loop_
_entity_poly.entity_id
_entity_poly.type
_entity_poly.pdbx_seq_one_letter_code
_entity_poly.pdbx_strand_id
1 'polypeptide(L)'
;MPVGAFVEDERRRLIAMFDICKPLDEITESDWINYFWQIDYGPRLTDVDSRVPKLAHEMYQILVKENMEWMIEGKPKKIVGYLIDALAPEQFRPTVKNEMARESNKPLMKNVVAFI
;
A
#
# COMPACT_ATOMS: atom_id res chain seq x y z
N MET A 1 11.22 -22.83 -11.93
CA MET A 1 11.19 -22.36 -10.53
C MET A 1 10.49 -21.02 -10.56
N PRO A 2 9.39 -20.83 -9.83
CA PRO A 2 8.65 -19.57 -9.90
C PRO A 2 9.46 -18.44 -9.29
N VAL A 3 9.53 -17.29 -9.97
CA VAL A 3 10.33 -16.13 -9.54
C VAL A 3 9.87 -15.63 -8.17
N GLY A 4 8.55 -15.68 -7.90
CA GLY A 4 7.97 -15.40 -6.60
C GLY A 4 8.60 -16.21 -5.48
N ALA A 5 9.04 -17.46 -5.73
CA ALA A 5 9.63 -18.35 -4.71
C ALA A 5 10.98 -17.88 -4.15
N PHE A 6 11.63 -16.89 -4.76
CA PHE A 6 12.91 -16.32 -4.31
C PHE A 6 12.77 -15.11 -3.37
N VAL A 7 11.54 -14.59 -3.21
CA VAL A 7 11.24 -13.47 -2.31
C VAL A 7 10.84 -14.03 -0.94
N GLU A 8 11.29 -13.45 0.18
CA GLU A 8 10.83 -13.87 1.52
C GLU A 8 9.31 -13.67 1.66
N ASP A 9 8.61 -14.56 2.38
CA ASP A 9 7.13 -14.55 2.47
C ASP A 9 6.54 -13.22 2.95
N GLU A 10 7.23 -12.56 3.88
CA GLU A 10 6.85 -11.23 4.38
C GLU A 10 6.97 -10.16 3.29
N ARG A 11 8.06 -10.21 2.51
CA ARG A 11 8.26 -9.31 1.36
C ARG A 11 7.28 -9.62 0.24
N ARG A 12 6.86 -10.88 0.06
CA ARG A 12 5.81 -11.23 -0.91
C ARG A 12 4.49 -10.56 -0.57
N ARG A 13 4.09 -10.59 0.71
CA ARG A 13 2.87 -9.92 1.19
C ARG A 13 2.93 -8.40 0.97
N LEU A 14 4.08 -7.79 1.23
CA LEU A 14 4.29 -6.37 1.03
C LEU A 14 4.20 -5.96 -0.43
N ILE A 15 4.91 -6.67 -1.32
CA ILE A 15 4.89 -6.40 -2.76
C ILE A 15 3.51 -6.66 -3.35
N ALA A 16 2.84 -7.73 -2.91
CA ALA A 16 1.46 -8.03 -3.26
C ALA A 16 0.52 -6.87 -2.94
N MET A 17 0.65 -6.32 -1.75
CA MET A 17 -0.28 -5.35 -1.19
C MET A 17 -0.03 -3.92 -1.68
N PHE A 18 1.24 -3.52 -1.90
CA PHE A 18 1.59 -2.13 -2.22
C PHE A 18 2.04 -1.88 -3.65
N ASP A 19 2.62 -2.88 -4.32
CA ASP A 19 3.13 -2.69 -5.69
C ASP A 19 2.22 -3.34 -6.74
N ILE A 20 1.80 -4.58 -6.49
CA ILE A 20 0.94 -5.36 -7.41
C ILE A 20 -0.55 -5.07 -7.16
N CYS A 21 -0.91 -4.58 -5.97
CA CYS A 21 -2.27 -4.29 -5.52
C CYS A 21 -3.26 -5.46 -5.71
N LYS A 22 -2.80 -6.67 -5.39
CA LYS A 22 -3.61 -7.90 -5.44
C LYS A 22 -3.45 -8.71 -4.16
N PRO A 23 -4.49 -9.44 -3.73
CA PRO A 23 -4.35 -10.32 -2.57
C PRO A 23 -3.40 -11.48 -2.91
N LEU A 24 -2.61 -11.92 -1.93
CA LEU A 24 -1.46 -12.81 -2.15
C LEU A 24 -1.85 -14.14 -2.81
N ASP A 25 -3.07 -14.61 -2.57
CA ASP A 25 -3.67 -15.82 -3.12
C ASP A 25 -4.09 -15.70 -4.59
N GLU A 26 -4.30 -14.47 -5.09
CA GLU A 26 -4.65 -14.21 -6.49
C GLU A 26 -3.44 -13.82 -7.36
N ILE A 27 -2.26 -13.66 -6.77
CA ILE A 27 -1.05 -13.27 -7.52
C ILE A 27 -0.52 -14.44 -8.32
N THR A 28 -0.42 -14.23 -9.63
CA THR A 28 0.10 -15.21 -10.57
C THR A 28 1.59 -15.03 -10.82
N GLU A 29 2.25 -16.05 -11.38
CA GLU A 29 3.65 -15.95 -11.79
C GLU A 29 3.86 -14.84 -12.85
N SER A 30 2.86 -14.60 -13.70
CA SER A 30 2.83 -13.51 -14.68
C SER A 30 2.88 -12.12 -14.02
N ASP A 31 2.19 -11.95 -12.89
CA ASP A 31 2.20 -10.70 -12.13
C ASP A 31 3.58 -10.42 -11.53
N TRP A 32 4.23 -11.45 -10.99
CA TRP A 32 5.63 -11.37 -10.53
C TRP A 32 6.58 -11.00 -11.67
N ILE A 33 6.47 -11.67 -12.83
CA ILE A 33 7.32 -11.39 -13.99
C ILE A 33 7.11 -9.94 -14.46
N ASN A 34 5.87 -9.45 -14.53
CA ASN A 34 5.58 -8.08 -14.93
C ASN A 34 6.14 -7.05 -13.93
N TYR A 35 6.01 -7.32 -12.62
CA TYR A 35 6.61 -6.49 -11.58
C TYR A 35 8.14 -6.38 -11.74
N PHE A 36 8.83 -7.51 -11.86
CA PHE A 36 10.29 -7.51 -12.06
C PHE A 36 10.69 -6.90 -13.41
N TRP A 37 9.87 -7.04 -14.45
CA TRP A 37 10.15 -6.44 -15.75
C TRP A 37 10.04 -4.92 -15.75
N GLN A 38 9.04 -4.37 -15.05
CA GLN A 38 8.87 -2.92 -14.91
C GLN A 38 10.04 -2.27 -14.17
N ILE A 39 10.61 -2.97 -13.18
CA ILE A 39 11.78 -2.49 -12.45
C ILE A 39 13.00 -2.37 -13.38
N ASP A 40 13.16 -3.29 -14.32
CA ASP A 40 14.36 -3.42 -15.14
C ASP A 40 14.28 -2.56 -16.43
N TYR A 41 13.07 -2.23 -16.93
CA TYR A 41 12.86 -1.58 -18.25
C TYR A 41 12.13 -0.22 -18.20
N GLY A 42 11.64 0.22 -17.04
CA GLY A 42 10.89 1.47 -16.91
C GLY A 42 11.73 2.66 -16.44
N PRO A 43 11.71 3.83 -17.13
CA PRO A 43 12.10 5.07 -16.47
C PRO A 43 11.08 5.35 -15.37
N ARG A 44 11.55 5.45 -14.12
CA ARG A 44 10.82 5.87 -12.91
C ARG A 44 9.58 6.70 -13.28
N LEU A 45 8.40 6.10 -13.22
CA LEU A 45 7.13 6.83 -13.30
C LEU A 45 7.08 7.75 -12.07
N THR A 46 7.58 8.96 -12.30
CA THR A 46 7.54 10.20 -11.54
C THR A 46 6.63 10.21 -10.30
N ASP A 47 7.27 9.91 -9.16
CA ASP A 47 7.35 10.67 -7.89
C ASP A 47 6.08 11.00 -7.08
N VAL A 48 4.88 11.06 -7.68
CA VAL A 48 3.62 11.29 -6.95
C VAL A 48 2.99 9.97 -6.54
N ASP A 49 2.90 9.01 -7.46
CA ASP A 49 2.39 7.67 -7.19
C ASP A 49 3.39 6.80 -6.42
N SER A 50 4.66 7.22 -6.29
CA SER A 50 5.64 6.52 -5.44
C SER A 50 5.60 6.94 -3.97
N ARG A 51 4.94 8.06 -3.64
CA ARG A 51 4.94 8.61 -2.27
C ARG A 51 3.96 7.89 -1.35
N VAL A 52 2.77 7.56 -1.86
CA VAL A 52 1.75 6.87 -1.07
C VAL A 52 2.14 5.41 -0.79
N PRO A 53 2.67 4.63 -1.77
CA PRO A 53 3.15 3.27 -1.53
C PRO A 53 4.39 3.24 -0.64
N LYS A 54 5.33 4.20 -0.79
CA LYS A 54 6.49 4.29 0.08
C LYS A 54 6.11 4.63 1.53
N LEU A 55 5.20 5.58 1.72
CA LEU A 55 4.68 5.93 3.05
C LEU A 55 3.91 4.76 3.68
N ALA A 56 3.11 4.06 2.89
CA ALA A 56 2.39 2.87 3.35
C ALA A 56 3.32 1.71 3.69
N HIS A 57 4.37 1.51 2.89
CA HIS A 57 5.43 0.54 3.14
C HIS A 57 6.19 0.86 4.43
N GLU A 58 6.63 2.11 4.61
CA GLU A 58 7.32 2.55 5.84
C GLU A 58 6.45 2.38 7.09
N MET A 59 5.15 2.68 7.00
CA MET A 59 4.23 2.46 8.10
C MET A 59 3.99 0.97 8.37
N TYR A 60 3.89 0.13 7.35
CA TYR A 60 3.76 -1.31 7.53
C TYR A 60 5.02 -1.90 8.18
N GLN A 61 6.22 -1.47 7.76
CA GLN A 61 7.48 -1.85 8.41
C GLN A 61 7.49 -1.49 9.90
N ILE A 62 6.95 -0.32 10.27
CA ILE A 62 6.79 0.07 11.68
C ILE A 62 5.76 -0.83 12.38
N LEU A 63 4.62 -1.11 11.76
CA LEU A 63 3.58 -1.96 12.34
C LEU A 63 4.06 -3.41 12.52
N VAL A 64 4.81 -3.97 11.59
CA VAL A 64 5.46 -5.29 11.75
C VAL A 64 6.45 -5.26 12.89
N LYS A 65 7.37 -4.29 12.87
CA LYS A 65 8.43 -4.15 13.88
C LYS A 65 7.88 -4.02 15.30
N GLU A 66 6.76 -3.32 15.46
CA GLU A 66 6.07 -3.11 16.73
C GLU A 66 5.03 -4.21 17.03
N ASN A 67 4.91 -5.26 16.20
CA ASN A 67 3.93 -6.34 16.29
C ASN A 67 2.46 -5.84 16.37
N MET A 68 2.17 -4.76 15.64
CA MET A 68 0.89 -4.07 15.55
C MET A 68 0.17 -4.29 14.21
N GLU A 69 0.58 -5.27 13.40
CA GLU A 69 -0.08 -5.62 12.13
C GLU A 69 -1.59 -5.85 12.28
N TRP A 70 -2.01 -6.38 13.44
CA TRP A 70 -3.44 -6.57 13.78
C TRP A 70 -4.26 -5.27 13.69
N MET A 71 -3.63 -4.10 13.74
CA MET A 71 -4.31 -2.81 13.58
C MET A 71 -4.77 -2.55 12.14
N ILE A 72 -4.19 -3.21 11.15
CA ILE A 72 -4.57 -3.06 9.74
C ILE A 72 -5.96 -3.66 9.51
N GLU A 73 -6.21 -4.83 10.08
CA GLU A 73 -7.51 -5.50 10.01
C GLU A 73 -8.47 -5.03 11.12
N GLY A 74 -7.96 -4.82 12.34
CA GLY A 74 -8.76 -4.47 13.51
C GLY A 74 -9.11 -2.99 13.62
N LYS A 75 -8.30 -2.08 13.03
CA LYS A 75 -8.46 -0.62 13.12
C LYS A 75 -8.14 0.12 11.81
N PRO A 76 -8.69 -0.29 10.65
CA PRO A 76 -8.35 0.27 9.34
C PRO A 76 -8.58 1.79 9.25
N LYS A 77 -9.66 2.30 9.85
CA LYS A 77 -9.96 3.75 9.89
C LYS A 77 -8.86 4.58 10.55
N LYS A 78 -8.22 4.02 11.60
CA LYS A 78 -7.18 4.73 12.35
C LYS A 78 -5.89 4.78 11.53
N ILE A 79 -5.59 3.71 10.82
CA ILE A 79 -4.46 3.60 9.91
C ILE A 79 -4.60 4.57 8.73
N VAL A 80 -5.76 4.60 8.06
CA VAL A 80 -6.02 5.56 6.98
C VAL A 80 -5.95 7.01 7.50
N GLY A 81 -6.42 7.27 8.72
CA GLY A 81 -6.27 8.57 9.38
C GLY A 81 -4.80 9.00 9.51
N TYR A 82 -3.93 8.10 9.98
CA TYR A 82 -2.49 8.38 10.06
C TYR A 82 -1.86 8.62 8.68
N LEU A 83 -2.26 7.88 7.64
CA LEU A 83 -1.78 8.13 6.29
C LEU A 83 -2.15 9.53 5.81
N ILE A 84 -3.42 9.93 5.98
CA ILE A 84 -3.89 11.27 5.61
C ILE A 84 -3.15 12.36 6.39
N ASP A 85 -2.91 12.14 7.68
CA ASP A 85 -2.16 13.10 8.52
C ASP A 85 -0.66 13.15 8.17
N ALA A 86 -0.10 12.07 7.62
CA ALA A 86 1.28 12.03 7.15
C ALA A 86 1.45 12.59 5.72
N LEU A 87 0.36 12.79 4.96
CA LEU A 87 0.42 13.39 3.63
C LEU A 87 1.06 14.79 3.69
N ALA A 88 1.95 15.04 2.74
CA ALA A 88 2.55 16.33 2.49
C ALA A 88 2.35 16.72 1.03
N PRO A 89 2.15 18.01 0.69
CA PRO A 89 1.97 19.17 1.58
C PRO A 89 0.76 19.13 2.53
N GLU A 90 0.91 19.70 3.73
CA GLU A 90 -0.14 19.77 4.76
C GLU A 90 -1.45 20.42 4.25
N GLN A 91 -1.32 21.30 3.26
CA GLN A 91 -2.41 22.00 2.59
C GLN A 91 -3.40 21.05 1.88
N PHE A 92 -2.97 19.85 1.49
CA PHE A 92 -3.84 18.85 0.86
C PHE A 92 -4.62 18.00 1.87
N ARG A 93 -4.22 17.98 3.15
CA ARG A 93 -4.86 17.15 4.17
C ARG A 93 -6.36 17.46 4.34
N PRO A 94 -6.81 18.73 4.42
CA PRO A 94 -8.24 19.03 4.55
C PRO A 94 -9.05 18.56 3.35
N THR A 95 -8.50 18.69 2.14
CA THR A 95 -9.14 18.25 0.90
C THR A 95 -9.31 16.74 0.89
N VAL A 96 -8.25 15.99 1.23
CA VAL A 96 -8.31 14.52 1.31
C VAL A 96 -9.26 14.09 2.42
N LYS A 97 -9.26 14.74 3.60
CA LYS A 97 -10.23 14.45 4.67
C LYS A 97 -11.68 14.66 4.22
N ASN A 98 -11.96 15.74 3.48
CA ASN A 98 -13.29 16.04 2.97
C ASN A 98 -13.73 15.04 1.89
N GLU A 99 -12.83 14.62 1.00
CA GLU A 99 -13.10 13.56 0.04
C GLU A 99 -13.39 12.24 0.76
N MET A 100 -12.60 11.86 1.75
CA MET A 100 -12.77 10.62 2.49
C MET A 100 -14.02 10.59 3.39
N ALA A 101 -14.59 11.75 3.71
CA ALA A 101 -15.87 11.86 4.41
C ALA A 101 -17.09 11.58 3.50
N ARG A 102 -16.92 11.56 2.18
CA ARG A 102 -18.00 11.29 1.22
C ARG A 102 -18.49 9.84 1.34
N GLU A 103 -19.78 9.64 1.09
CA GLU A 103 -20.38 8.29 1.16
C GLU A 103 -19.73 7.29 0.20
N SER A 104 -19.31 7.76 -0.98
CA SER A 104 -18.58 6.97 -1.98
C SER A 104 -17.24 6.44 -1.47
N ASN A 105 -16.61 7.14 -0.52
CA ASN A 105 -15.27 6.84 -0.03
C ASN A 105 -15.27 6.15 1.36
N LYS A 106 -16.46 5.91 1.94
CA LYS A 106 -16.62 5.11 3.16
C LYS A 106 -16.00 3.70 3.08
N PRO A 107 -16.01 2.99 1.93
CA PRO A 107 -15.31 1.71 1.79
C PRO A 107 -13.80 1.84 1.94
N LEU A 108 -13.21 2.92 1.42
CA LEU A 108 -11.76 3.19 1.48
C LEU A 108 -11.29 3.42 2.93
N MET A 109 -12.12 4.03 3.78
CA MET A 109 -11.85 4.15 5.23
C MET A 109 -11.82 2.80 5.96
N LYS A 110 -12.39 1.74 5.36
CA LYS A 110 -12.45 0.39 5.96
C LYS A 110 -11.43 -0.57 5.36
N ASN A 111 -10.76 -0.18 4.27
CA ASN A 111 -9.78 -0.99 3.58
C ASN A 111 -8.54 -0.15 3.32
N VAL A 112 -7.50 -0.36 4.14
CA VAL A 112 -6.22 0.35 4.04
C VAL A 112 -5.58 0.13 2.67
N VAL A 113 -5.70 -1.08 2.11
CA VAL A 113 -5.13 -1.44 0.80
C VAL A 113 -5.81 -0.67 -0.32
N ALA A 114 -7.14 -0.58 -0.29
CA ALA A 114 -7.89 0.15 -1.32
C ALA A 114 -7.68 1.67 -1.26
N PHE A 115 -7.20 2.21 -0.13
CA PHE A 115 -6.92 3.63 0.03
C PHE A 115 -5.56 4.05 -0.56
N ILE A 116 -4.62 3.12 -0.68
CA ILE A 116 -3.26 3.34 -1.18
C ILE A 116 -3.24 3.18 -2.69
#